data_AF-A0A381WE59-F1
#
_entry.id   AF-A0A381WE59-F1
#
_cell.length_a   1.000
_cell.length_b   1.000
_cell.length_c   1.000
_cell.angle_alpha   90.00
_cell.angle_beta   90.00
_cell.angle_gamma   90.00
#
_symmetry.space_group_name_H-M   'P 1'
#
loop_
_entity.id
_entity.type
_entity.pdbx_description
1 polymer ?
#
loop_
_entity_poly.entity_id
_entity_poly.type
_entity_poly.pdbx_seq_one_letter_code
_entity_poly.pdbx_strand_id
1 'polypeptide(L)'
;AHFNLEYRIIPKGNFEFGYWNQTYEVERVSIEGGLIKTKESKLGRFGKQKGIFANFGMDIFGLLGFNLAYQNLRGDIWDGNMFSNQANQSFQSELGLKKSISKIKTAKLFYQQLNVPNPFEFEFTESTVMGYRIGIELGSGMVLNYTYQRTFRMSSDGELEPVNLTGIETSFTF
;
A
#
# COMPACT_ATOMS: atom_id res chain seq x y z
N ALA A 1 10.57 7.28 19.65
CA ALA A 1 9.58 6.42 18.96
C ALA A 1 8.20 7.03 19.17
N HIS A 2 7.30 6.87 18.20
CA HIS A 2 5.90 7.27 18.28
C HIS A 2 5.01 6.05 18.08
N PHE A 3 3.90 6.01 18.80
CA PHE A 3 2.90 4.95 18.72
C PHE A 3 1.52 5.57 18.72
N ASN A 4 0.65 5.11 17.83
CA ASN A 4 -0.75 5.51 17.73
C ASN A 4 -1.61 4.24 17.69
N LEU A 5 -2.71 4.25 18.43
CA LEU A 5 -3.69 3.18 18.47
C LEU A 5 -5.09 3.79 18.36
N GLU A 6 -5.84 3.32 17.37
CA GLU A 6 -7.18 3.81 17.07
C GLU A 6 -8.17 2.65 17.06
N TYR A 7 -9.36 2.89 17.61
CA TYR A 7 -10.52 2.03 17.38
C TYR A 7 -11.33 2.60 16.22
N ARG A 8 -11.56 1.77 15.19
CA ARG A 8 -12.22 2.17 13.94
C ARG A 8 -13.56 1.48 13.80
N ILE A 9 -14.58 2.22 13.36
CA ILE A 9 -15.94 1.72 13.14
C ILE A 9 -16.46 2.26 11.80
N ILE A 10 -16.98 1.36 10.97
CA ILE A 10 -17.69 1.65 9.73
C ILE A 10 -19.14 1.18 9.92
N PRO A 11 -20.07 2.08 10.31
CA PRO A 11 -21.41 1.68 10.73
C PRO A 11 -22.38 1.36 9.59
N LYS A 12 -22.15 1.91 8.38
CA LYS A 12 -23.02 1.73 7.20
C LYS A 12 -22.37 0.96 6.06
N GLY A 13 -21.07 0.66 6.14
CA GLY A 13 -20.29 0.09 5.04
C GLY A 13 -19.93 1.09 3.96
N ASN A 14 -19.62 0.58 2.76
CA ASN A 14 -19.26 1.32 1.54
C ASN A 14 -18.03 2.21 1.69
N PHE A 15 -17.16 1.90 2.64
CA PHE A 15 -15.91 2.61 2.86
C PHE A 15 -14.75 1.62 2.81
N GLU A 16 -13.74 1.96 2.03
CA GLU A 16 -12.52 1.17 1.88
C GLU A 16 -11.30 2.00 2.30
N PHE A 17 -10.57 1.52 3.30
CA PHE A 17 -9.30 2.13 3.70
C PHE A 17 -8.26 1.93 2.59
N GLY A 18 -7.59 3.03 2.22
CA GLY A 18 -6.54 2.98 1.20
C GLY A 18 -7.07 2.78 -0.22
N TYR A 19 -8.29 3.23 -0.51
CA TYR A 19 -8.82 3.22 -1.88
C TYR A 19 -7.88 3.94 -2.87
N TRP A 20 -7.40 5.15 -2.50
CA TRP A 20 -6.40 5.91 -3.26
C TRP A 20 -4.97 5.62 -2.77
N ASN A 21 -4.53 4.38 -2.92
CA ASN A 21 -3.19 3.97 -2.52
C ASN A 21 -2.14 4.29 -3.62
N GLN A 22 -0.86 3.96 -3.36
CA GLN A 22 0.25 4.18 -4.29
C GLN A 22 0.15 3.36 -5.60
N THR A 23 -0.79 2.43 -5.69
CA THR A 23 -1.03 1.58 -6.86
C THR A 23 -2.25 1.95 -7.65
N TYR A 24 -2.99 2.98 -7.24
CA TYR A 24 -4.26 3.38 -7.87
C TYR A 24 -4.16 3.44 -9.39
N GLU A 25 -3.10 4.05 -9.93
CA GLU A 25 -2.87 4.18 -11.36
C GLU A 25 -2.83 2.85 -12.12
N VAL A 26 -2.36 1.78 -11.48
CA VAL A 26 -2.18 0.45 -12.08
C VAL A 26 -3.39 -0.44 -11.82
N GLU A 27 -4.04 -0.31 -10.67
CA GLU A 27 -5.19 -1.13 -10.27
C GLU A 27 -6.54 -0.54 -10.70
N ARG A 28 -6.59 0.71 -11.19
CA ARG A 28 -7.87 1.39 -11.49
C ARG A 28 -8.75 0.66 -12.50
N VAL A 29 -8.13 -0.14 -13.38
CA VAL A 29 -8.81 -0.97 -14.39
C VAL A 29 -8.11 -2.32 -14.48
N SER A 30 -8.86 -3.40 -14.37
CA SER A 30 -8.43 -4.77 -14.66
C SER A 30 -9.32 -5.42 -15.73
N ILE A 31 -8.80 -6.45 -16.39
CA ILE A 31 -9.57 -7.29 -17.31
C ILE A 31 -9.71 -8.66 -16.64
N GLU A 32 -10.92 -9.01 -16.26
CA GLU A 32 -11.23 -10.30 -15.62
C GLU A 32 -12.19 -11.06 -16.53
N GLY A 33 -11.75 -12.19 -17.09
CA GLY A 33 -12.59 -13.00 -17.99
C GLY A 33 -13.08 -12.26 -19.25
N GLY A 34 -12.27 -11.34 -19.79
CA GLY A 34 -12.61 -10.52 -20.95
C GLY A 34 -13.54 -9.33 -20.66
N LEU A 35 -13.96 -9.15 -19.41
CA LEU A 35 -14.74 -7.99 -18.96
C LEU A 35 -13.82 -6.95 -18.30
N ILE A 36 -13.98 -5.69 -18.71
CA ILE A 36 -13.33 -4.56 -18.07
C ILE A 36 -14.00 -4.32 -16.71
N LYS A 37 -13.25 -4.45 -15.62
CA LYS A 37 -13.69 -4.08 -14.28
C LYS A 37 -12.87 -2.91 -13.78
N THR A 38 -13.54 -1.93 -13.19
CA THR A 38 -12.87 -0.79 -12.56
C THR A 38 -12.70 -1.04 -11.07
N LYS A 39 -11.67 -0.46 -10.45
CA LYS A 39 -11.58 -0.45 -8.99
C LYS A 39 -12.83 0.18 -8.34
N GLU A 40 -13.41 1.16 -9.00
CA GLU A 40 -14.69 1.77 -8.60
C GLU A 40 -15.84 0.76 -8.59
N SER A 41 -15.94 -0.15 -9.57
CA SER A 41 -16.97 -1.20 -9.58
C SER A 41 -16.84 -2.21 -8.44
N LYS A 42 -15.68 -2.28 -7.78
CA LYS A 42 -15.43 -3.11 -6.60
C LYS A 42 -15.86 -2.40 -5.29
N LEU A 43 -16.23 -1.13 -5.35
CA LEU A 43 -16.76 -0.39 -4.19
C LEU A 43 -18.05 -1.01 -3.68
N GLY A 44 -18.30 -0.87 -2.38
CA GLY A 44 -19.46 -1.46 -1.71
C GLY A 44 -19.29 -2.92 -1.29
N ARG A 45 -18.14 -3.54 -1.61
CA ARG A 45 -17.78 -4.88 -1.11
C ARG A 45 -17.68 -4.95 0.41
N PHE A 46 -17.29 -3.86 1.07
CA PHE A 46 -17.12 -3.82 2.52
C PHE A 46 -18.37 -3.24 3.19
N GLY A 47 -19.05 -4.09 3.97
CA GLY A 47 -20.20 -3.74 4.78
C GLY A 47 -19.80 -3.16 6.15
N LYS A 48 -20.59 -3.44 7.19
CA LYS A 48 -20.30 -2.93 8.53
C LYS A 48 -19.03 -3.58 9.06
N GLN A 49 -18.08 -2.77 9.52
CA GLN A 49 -16.81 -3.26 10.03
C GLN A 49 -16.39 -2.51 11.29
N LYS A 50 -15.64 -3.16 12.17
CA LYS A 50 -15.03 -2.54 13.34
C LYS A 50 -13.72 -3.21 13.68
N GLY A 51 -12.82 -2.49 14.32
CA GLY A 51 -11.56 -3.08 14.76
C GLY A 51 -10.52 -2.05 15.15
N ILE A 52 -9.26 -2.44 15.07
CA ILE A 52 -8.13 -1.64 15.56
C ILE A 52 -7.21 -1.24 14.41
N PHE A 53 -6.59 -0.09 14.57
CA PHE A 53 -5.46 0.33 13.77
C PHE A 53 -4.34 0.74 14.72
N ALA A 54 -3.15 0.20 14.49
CA ALA A 54 -1.95 0.53 15.23
C ALA A 54 -0.89 1.05 14.25
N ASN A 55 -0.22 2.12 14.61
CA ASN A 55 0.91 2.66 13.86
C ASN A 55 2.08 2.90 14.82
N PHE A 56 3.25 2.39 14.46
CA PHE A 56 4.48 2.52 15.22
C PHE A 56 5.56 3.10 14.32
N GLY A 57 6.29 4.09 14.81
CA GLY A 57 7.48 4.57 14.11
C GLY A 57 8.63 4.92 15.04
N MET A 58 9.83 4.73 14.53
CA MET A 58 11.06 4.82 15.29
C MET A 58 12.18 5.45 14.48
N ASP A 59 12.95 6.30 15.14
CA ASP A 59 14.20 6.81 14.62
C ASP A 59 15.34 5.93 15.12
N ILE A 60 16.15 5.41 14.21
CA ILE A 60 17.27 4.51 14.50
C ILE A 60 18.56 5.29 14.28
N PHE A 61 19.29 5.53 15.37
CA PHE A 61 20.56 6.28 15.39
C PHE A 61 20.53 7.67 14.74
N GLY A 62 19.34 8.29 14.63
CA GLY A 62 19.15 9.58 13.97
C GLY A 62 19.44 9.59 12.46
N LEU A 63 19.65 8.41 11.86
CA LEU A 63 19.99 8.22 10.45
C LEU A 63 18.85 7.55 9.68
N LEU A 64 18.23 6.53 10.26
CA LEU A 64 17.15 5.78 9.64
C LEU A 64 15.83 6.05 10.36
N GLY A 65 14.75 6.07 9.59
CA GLY A 65 13.38 6.14 10.06
C GLY A 65 12.68 4.86 9.67
N PHE A 66 12.02 4.25 10.62
CA PHE A 66 11.22 3.04 10.44
C PHE A 66 9.78 3.33 10.81
N ASN A 67 8.83 2.86 10.01
CA ASN A 67 7.39 2.96 10.26
C ASN A 67 6.72 1.62 9.94
N LEU A 68 5.82 1.19 10.83
CA LEU A 68 4.93 0.06 10.67
C LEU A 68 3.50 0.51 10.96
N ALA A 69 2.57 0.14 10.10
CA ALA A 69 1.14 0.28 10.36
C ALA A 69 0.42 -1.05 10.15
N TYR A 70 -0.45 -1.40 11.09
CA TYR A 70 -1.27 -2.60 11.04
C TYR A 70 -2.72 -2.25 11.35
N GLN A 71 -3.62 -2.77 10.53
CA GLN A 71 -5.05 -2.66 10.71
C GLN A 71 -5.64 -4.06 10.81
N ASN A 72 -6.51 -4.26 11.78
CA ASN A 72 -7.34 -5.45 11.88
C ASN A 72 -8.79 -5.04 12.06
N LEU A 73 -9.56 -5.10 10.98
CA LEU A 73 -11.00 -4.92 11.00
C LEU A 73 -11.68 -6.28 10.88
N ARG A 74 -12.85 -6.41 11.50
CA ARG A 74 -13.73 -7.56 11.32
C ARG A 74 -15.14 -7.07 11.01
N GLY A 75 -15.77 -7.71 10.04
CA GLY A 75 -17.10 -7.33 9.63
C GLY A 75 -17.52 -7.95 8.31
N ASP A 76 -18.55 -7.37 7.71
CA ASP A 76 -19.21 -7.94 6.55
C ASP A 76 -18.38 -7.65 5.29
N ILE A 77 -18.05 -8.70 4.54
CA ILE A 77 -17.39 -8.61 3.23
C ILE A 77 -18.25 -9.39 2.22
N TRP A 78 -18.56 -8.75 1.11
CA TRP A 78 -19.26 -9.38 -0.01
C TRP A 78 -18.33 -10.35 -0.74
N ASP A 79 -18.80 -11.58 -0.93
CA ASP A 79 -18.08 -12.65 -1.63
C ASP A 79 -18.58 -12.88 -3.07
N GLY A 80 -19.59 -12.14 -3.52
CA GLY A 80 -20.26 -12.33 -4.82
C GLY A 80 -21.73 -12.75 -4.67
N ASN A 81 -22.08 -13.43 -3.59
CA ASN A 81 -23.43 -13.95 -3.33
C ASN A 81 -24.03 -13.43 -2.02
N MET A 82 -23.22 -13.36 -0.95
CA MET A 82 -23.68 -12.93 0.37
C MET A 82 -22.61 -12.14 1.11
N PHE A 83 -23.05 -11.35 2.08
CA PHE A 83 -22.15 -10.77 3.06
C PHE A 83 -21.81 -11.84 4.10
N SER A 84 -20.52 -12.09 4.28
CA SER A 84 -20.03 -12.97 5.34
C SER A 84 -19.08 -12.20 6.27
N ASN A 85 -19.13 -12.55 7.56
CA ASN A 85 -18.28 -11.90 8.56
C ASN A 85 -16.85 -12.43 8.44
N GLN A 86 -15.95 -11.59 7.93
CA GLN A 86 -14.57 -11.95 7.63
C GLN A 86 -13.59 -10.95 8.26
N ALA A 87 -12.33 -11.37 8.37
CA ALA A 87 -11.24 -10.48 8.73
C ALA A 87 -10.84 -9.63 7.53
N ASN A 88 -10.60 -8.35 7.76
CA ASN A 88 -10.16 -7.37 6.79
C ASN A 88 -8.94 -6.64 7.37
N GLN A 89 -7.76 -7.14 7.03
CA GLN A 89 -6.51 -6.73 7.63
C GLN A 89 -5.62 -6.01 6.62
N SER A 90 -4.84 -5.05 7.10
CA SER A 90 -3.88 -4.31 6.27
C SER A 90 -2.56 -4.17 7.01
N PHE A 91 -1.46 -4.33 6.29
CA PHE A 91 -0.11 -4.16 6.80
C PHE A 91 0.69 -3.23 5.89
N GLN A 92 1.43 -2.32 6.50
CA GLN A 92 2.32 -1.38 5.83
C GLN A 92 3.62 -1.30 6.61
N SER A 93 4.72 -1.23 5.90
CA SER A 93 6.04 -1.05 6.48
C SER A 93 6.91 -0.17 5.58
N GLU A 94 7.73 0.65 6.22
CA GLU A 94 8.60 1.58 5.55
C GLU A 94 9.90 1.74 6.33
N LEU A 95 11.02 1.71 5.62
CA LEU A 95 12.35 1.99 6.15
C LEU A 95 13.04 2.98 5.23
N GLY A 96 13.58 4.06 5.75
CA GLY A 96 14.33 4.99 4.91
C GLY A 96 15.28 5.91 5.65
N LEU A 97 16.06 6.65 4.88
CA LEU A 97 16.96 7.69 5.40
C LEU A 97 16.17 8.87 5.96
N LYS A 98 16.52 9.30 7.17
CA LYS A 98 16.09 10.58 7.76
C LYS A 98 16.98 11.74 7.39
N LYS A 99 18.25 11.45 7.10
CA LYS A 99 19.26 12.44 6.73
C LYS A 99 19.96 11.97 5.46
N SER A 100 20.23 12.91 4.58
CA SER A 100 20.98 12.64 3.36
C SER A 100 22.41 12.20 3.68
N ILE A 101 22.95 11.29 2.88
CA ILE A 101 24.33 10.81 2.98
C ILE A 101 25.02 11.12 1.65
N SER A 102 25.98 12.04 1.65
CA SER A 102 26.62 12.51 0.42
C SER A 102 25.56 12.99 -0.60
N LYS A 103 25.63 12.53 -1.85
CA LYS A 103 24.64 12.82 -2.89
C LYS A 103 23.31 12.06 -2.73
N ILE A 104 23.21 11.09 -1.82
CA ILE A 104 21.97 10.33 -1.63
C ILE A 104 21.05 11.15 -0.71
N LYS A 105 20.04 11.80 -1.30
CA LYS A 105 19.05 12.59 -0.57
C LYS A 105 17.99 11.70 0.08
N THR A 106 17.55 10.69 -0.65
CA THR A 106 16.50 9.77 -0.22
C THR A 106 16.93 8.35 -0.52
N ALA A 107 16.73 7.44 0.43
CA ALA A 107 16.72 6.01 0.18
C ALA A 107 15.61 5.43 1.05
N LYS A 108 14.62 4.78 0.43
CA LYS A 108 13.42 4.30 1.10
C LYS A 108 13.03 2.95 0.53
N LEU A 109 12.75 2.00 1.41
CA LEU A 109 12.12 0.71 1.14
C LEU A 109 10.70 0.76 1.66
N PHE A 110 9.77 0.17 0.94
CA PHE A 110 8.37 0.11 1.36
C PHE A 110 7.74 -1.23 0.97
N TYR A 111 6.85 -1.70 1.82
CA TYR A 111 5.97 -2.83 1.58
C TYR A 111 4.58 -2.51 2.11
N GLN A 112 3.56 -2.87 1.37
CA GLN A 112 2.17 -2.70 1.73
C GLN A 112 1.36 -3.89 1.23
N GLN A 113 0.41 -4.33 2.04
CA GLN A 113 -0.66 -5.23 1.63
C GLN A 113 -1.94 -4.78 2.34
N LEU A 114 -2.99 -4.47 1.57
CA LEU A 114 -4.22 -3.89 2.11
C LEU A 114 -5.42 -4.81 1.95
N ASN A 115 -6.31 -4.75 2.93
CA ASN A 115 -7.64 -5.33 2.89
C ASN A 115 -7.67 -6.84 2.56
N VAL A 116 -6.76 -7.61 3.17
CA VAL A 116 -6.60 -9.07 3.00
C VAL A 116 -7.03 -9.83 4.25
N PRO A 117 -7.33 -11.14 4.16
CA PRO A 117 -7.67 -11.96 5.33
C PRO A 117 -6.54 -11.99 6.37
N ASN A 118 -5.29 -12.16 5.92
CA ASN A 118 -4.11 -12.21 6.78
C ASN A 118 -2.84 -11.74 6.02
N PRO A 119 -2.28 -10.56 6.34
CA PRO A 119 -1.09 -10.05 5.65
C PRO A 119 0.22 -10.72 6.10
N PHE A 120 0.17 -11.56 7.13
CA PHE A 120 1.35 -12.26 7.68
C PHE A 120 1.55 -13.66 7.12
N GLU A 121 0.68 -14.10 6.21
CA GLU A 121 0.94 -15.25 5.34
C GLU A 121 1.93 -14.89 4.21
N PHE A 122 2.13 -13.59 3.96
CA PHE A 122 3.01 -13.06 2.92
C PHE A 122 2.72 -13.61 1.51
N GLU A 123 1.50 -14.10 1.30
CA GLU A 123 0.97 -14.45 -0.02
C GLU A 123 0.61 -13.16 -0.74
N PHE A 124 1.18 -12.95 -1.93
CA PHE A 124 0.94 -11.73 -2.69
C PHE A 124 -0.50 -11.68 -3.20
N THR A 125 -1.09 -10.49 -3.15
CA THR A 125 -2.44 -10.18 -3.62
C THR A 125 -2.39 -8.97 -4.54
N GLU A 126 -3.49 -8.66 -5.23
CA GLU A 126 -3.60 -7.44 -6.05
C GLU A 126 -3.34 -6.15 -5.27
N SER A 127 -3.53 -6.18 -3.94
CA SER A 127 -3.26 -5.07 -3.04
C SER A 127 -1.83 -5.05 -2.49
N THR A 128 -0.98 -6.01 -2.86
CA THR A 128 0.43 -6.04 -2.48
C THR A 128 1.23 -5.06 -3.33
N VAL A 129 2.01 -4.23 -2.65
CA VAL A 129 2.89 -3.23 -3.23
C VAL A 129 4.22 -3.31 -2.52
N MET A 130 5.31 -3.40 -3.27
CA MET A 130 6.63 -3.35 -2.67
C MET A 130 7.63 -2.69 -3.59
N GLY A 131 8.64 -2.05 -3.02
CA GLY A 131 9.59 -1.34 -3.84
C GLY A 131 10.57 -0.51 -3.04
N TYR A 132 11.29 0.31 -3.79
CA TYR A 132 12.25 1.24 -3.25
C TYR A 132 12.30 2.53 -4.04
N ARG A 133 12.71 3.60 -3.36
CA ARG A 133 12.95 4.92 -3.93
C ARG A 133 14.34 5.40 -3.55
N ILE A 134 15.11 5.83 -4.54
CA ILE A 134 16.43 6.43 -4.38
C ILE A 134 16.40 7.83 -5.00
N GLY A 135 16.81 8.84 -4.24
CA GLY A 135 16.96 10.22 -4.69
C GLY A 135 18.42 10.62 -4.67
N ILE A 136 18.98 10.97 -5.83
CA ILE A 136 20.39 11.38 -5.98
C ILE A 136 20.46 12.86 -6.36
N GLU A 137 21.23 13.64 -5.61
CA GLU A 137 21.53 15.03 -5.90
C GLU A 137 22.48 15.14 -7.09
N LEU A 138 22.03 15.85 -8.12
CA LEU A 138 22.81 16.13 -9.33
C LEU A 138 23.63 17.42 -9.18
N GLY A 139 23.12 18.38 -8.41
CA GLY A 139 23.72 19.70 -8.18
C GLY A 139 22.66 20.80 -8.23
N SER A 140 22.96 21.97 -7.67
CA SER A 140 22.08 23.16 -7.73
C SER A 140 20.64 22.92 -7.27
N GLY A 141 20.45 22.08 -6.25
CA GLY A 141 19.12 21.74 -5.72
C GLY A 141 18.31 20.75 -6.57
N MET A 142 18.87 20.19 -7.64
CA MET A 142 18.23 19.15 -8.45
C MET A 142 18.44 17.76 -7.85
N VAL A 143 17.36 16.99 -7.75
CA VAL A 143 17.37 15.59 -7.29
C VAL A 143 16.72 14.70 -8.34
N LEU A 144 17.47 13.70 -8.81
CA LEU A 144 16.97 12.61 -9.65
C LEU A 144 16.36 11.53 -8.75
N ASN A 145 15.06 11.33 -8.86
CA ASN A 145 14.33 10.28 -8.16
C ASN A 145 14.16 9.07 -9.08
N TYR A 146 14.67 7.94 -8.61
CA TYR A 146 14.43 6.62 -9.17
C TYR A 146 13.50 5.87 -8.24
N THR A 147 12.33 5.45 -8.72
CA THR A 147 11.39 4.62 -7.97
C THR A 147 11.19 3.31 -8.71
N TYR A 148 11.46 2.19 -8.05
CA TYR A 148 11.06 0.87 -8.50
C TYR A 148 9.91 0.37 -7.64
N GLN A 149 8.86 -0.14 -8.28
CA GLN A 149 7.71 -0.70 -7.60
C GLN A 149 7.27 -1.99 -8.30
N ARG A 150 6.97 -3.02 -7.51
CA ARG A 150 6.31 -4.23 -7.95
C ARG A 150 4.91 -4.27 -7.34
N THR A 151 3.94 -4.54 -8.21
CA THR A 151 2.52 -4.68 -7.91
C THR A 151 2.04 -5.99 -8.52
N PHE A 152 0.80 -6.39 -8.26
CA PHE A 152 0.24 -7.61 -8.80
C PHE A 152 -1.15 -7.36 -9.37
N ARG A 153 -1.50 -8.05 -10.44
CA ARG A 153 -2.82 -8.00 -11.07
C ARG A 153 -3.27 -9.40 -11.42
N MET A 154 -4.58 -9.63 -11.44
CA MET A 154 -5.11 -10.88 -12.01
C MET A 154 -5.03 -10.86 -13.55
N SER A 155 -4.52 -11.94 -14.12
CA SER A 155 -4.53 -12.20 -15.57
C SER A 155 -5.92 -12.62 -16.04
N SER A 156 -6.13 -12.59 -17.35
CA SER A 156 -7.36 -13.12 -17.98
C SER A 156 -7.60 -14.59 -17.64
N ASP A 157 -6.52 -15.34 -17.42
CA ASP A 157 -6.53 -16.77 -17.12
C ASP A 157 -6.67 -17.08 -15.62
N GLY A 158 -6.81 -16.04 -14.78
CA GLY A 158 -6.98 -16.19 -13.32
C GLY A 158 -5.68 -16.40 -12.54
N GLU A 159 -4.52 -16.21 -13.18
CA GLU A 159 -3.23 -16.23 -12.51
C GLU A 159 -2.81 -14.83 -12.02
N LEU A 160 -2.12 -14.76 -10.88
CA LEU A 160 -1.61 -13.51 -10.35
C LEU A 160 -0.27 -13.15 -11.01
N GLU A 161 -0.26 -12.07 -11.79
CA GLU A 161 0.92 -11.61 -12.53
C GLU A 161 1.61 -10.43 -11.83
N PRO A 162 2.94 -10.45 -11.69
CA PRO A 162 3.69 -9.29 -11.20
C PRO A 162 3.79 -8.21 -12.28
N VAL A 163 3.50 -6.97 -11.91
CA VAL A 163 3.69 -5.78 -12.74
C VAL A 163 4.78 -4.92 -12.14
N ASN A 164 5.87 -4.77 -12.88
CA ASN A 164 7.03 -3.97 -12.50
C ASN A 164 6.93 -2.56 -13.09
N LEU A 165 7.09 -1.55 -12.26
CA LEU A 165 7.01 -0.14 -12.61
C LEU A 165 8.33 0.53 -12.25
N THR A 166 8.86 1.31 -13.17
CA THR A 166 10.06 2.13 -12.94
C THR A 166 9.73 3.57 -13.28
N GLY A 167 9.85 4.45 -12.30
CA GLY A 167 9.69 5.89 -12.45
C GLY A 167 11.04 6.59 -12.35
N ILE A 168 11.32 7.48 -13.30
CA ILE A 168 12.50 8.35 -13.28
C ILE A 168 11.98 9.78 -13.38
N GLU A 169 12.16 10.53 -12.30
CA GLU A 169 11.62 11.88 -12.15
C GLU A 169 12.72 12.82 -11.68
N THR A 170 12.71 14.07 -12.16
CA THR A 170 13.58 15.11 -11.62
C THR A 170 12.75 16.06 -10.76
N SER A 171 13.21 16.30 -9.54
CA SER A 171 12.60 17.25 -8.60
C SER A 171 13.58 18.35 -8.24
N PHE A 172 13.07 19.52 -7.88
CA PHE A 172 13.84 20.66 -7.45
C PHE A 172 13.54 20.92 -5.97
N THR A 173 14.57 20.92 -5.13
CA THR A 173 14.49 21.35 -3.73
C THR A 173 14.97 22.80 -3.65
N PHE A 174 14.08 23.69 -3.20
CA PHE A 174 14.31 25.11 -2.97
C PHE A 174 14.49 25.41 -1.47
#